data_AF-A7I7C0-F1
#
_entry.id   AF-A7I7C0-F1
#
_cell.length_a   1.000
_cell.length_b   1.000
_cell.length_c   1.000
_cell.angle_alpha   90.00
_cell.angle_beta   90.00
_cell.angle_gamma   90.00
#
_symmetry.space_group_name_H-M   'P 1'
#
loop_
_entity.id
_entity.type
_entity.pdbx_description
1 polymer ?
#
loop_
_entity_poly.entity_id
_entity_poly.type
_entity_poly.pdbx_seq_one_letter_code
_entity_poly.pdbx_strand_id
1 'polypeptide(L)'
;MGSPVPDREIILRLTIVAIASLTAILGTIFSLIHGIFAVFSFLYILPIICVVYFYPKKAVLFTLLISIIYIGLVYILGSFNPILIAVSTAWFAIFLTLSVVASSYANGLLEEKARIRQIMENTLEGIFCLDPGTLRIRGVNQKCAQWLGYSLGELQGTPVTTVWTDTAAHQRFFDEVTSGKAGIAFDALFRQKSGGVIRVILSPLYVTRGMLLCSVVNVTDIRVADEEIRQTLEDLERQVRERTAHLEQINEELRNEIIERRRLEHSLLSGDPTVKPDREKERKP
;
A
#
# COMPACT_ATOMS: atom_id res chain seq x y z
N MET A 1 -26.92 -2.63 11.36
CA MET A 1 -27.21 -2.32 12.78
C MET A 1 -25.89 -1.98 13.46
N GLY A 2 -25.64 -0.68 13.68
CA GLY A 2 -24.33 -0.15 14.08
C GLY A 2 -24.07 -0.26 15.59
N SER A 3 -22.84 -0.61 15.92
CA SER A 3 -22.28 -0.78 17.26
C SER A 3 -22.22 0.51 18.10
N PRO A 4 -22.78 0.55 19.33
CA PRO A 4 -22.41 1.50 20.38
C PRO A 4 -21.44 0.80 21.36
N VAL A 5 -20.31 0.32 20.85
CA VAL A 5 -19.31 -0.43 21.65
C VAL A 5 -18.16 0.43 22.24
N PRO A 6 -17.81 1.65 21.77
CA PRO A 6 -16.62 2.34 22.29
C PRO A 6 -16.78 2.82 23.75
N ASP A 7 -17.99 3.23 24.16
CA ASP A 7 -18.21 3.76 25.52
C ASP A 7 -18.03 2.69 26.59
N ARG A 8 -18.49 1.46 26.32
CA ARG A 8 -18.38 0.35 27.28
C ARG A 8 -16.94 -0.06 27.55
N GLU A 9 -16.09 -0.04 26.52
CA GLU A 9 -14.67 -0.38 26.67
C GLU A 9 -13.89 0.70 27.43
N ILE A 10 -14.17 1.97 27.14
CA ILE A 10 -13.58 3.10 27.87
C ILE A 10 -13.99 3.05 29.34
N ILE A 11 -15.28 2.85 29.62
CA ILE A 11 -15.79 2.69 30.98
C ILE A 11 -15.09 1.52 31.68
N LEU A 12 -14.98 0.36 31.03
CA LEU A 12 -14.28 -0.79 31.59
C LEU A 12 -12.83 -0.46 31.96
N ARG A 13 -12.05 0.13 31.04
CA ARG A 13 -10.66 0.52 31.31
C ARG A 13 -10.55 1.51 32.47
N LEU A 14 -11.43 2.50 32.54
CA LEU A 14 -11.47 3.46 33.65
C LEU A 14 -11.84 2.79 34.98
N THR A 15 -12.81 1.88 34.98
CA THR A 15 -13.18 1.13 36.20
C THR A 15 -12.04 0.25 36.70
N ILE A 16 -11.29 -0.42 35.80
CA ILE A 16 -10.11 -1.22 36.17
C ILE A 16 -9.06 -0.34 36.86
N VAL A 17 -8.73 0.80 36.26
CA VAL A 17 -7.77 1.75 36.84
C VAL A 17 -8.26 2.26 38.19
N ALA A 18 -9.53 2.65 38.30
CA ALA A 18 -10.11 3.16 39.54
C ALA A 18 -10.08 2.11 40.66
N ILE A 19 -10.43 0.86 40.38
CA ILE A 19 -10.39 -0.25 41.34
C ILE A 19 -8.95 -0.52 41.78
N ALA A 20 -8.00 -0.57 40.84
CA ALA A 20 -6.59 -0.77 41.16
C ALA A 20 -6.03 0.37 42.05
N SER A 21 -6.36 1.63 41.74
CA SER A 21 -5.97 2.78 42.55
C SER A 21 -6.62 2.77 43.93
N LEU A 22 -7.92 2.48 44.01
CA LEU A 22 -8.63 2.41 45.29
C LEU A 22 -8.05 1.30 46.16
N THR A 23 -7.73 0.15 45.56
CA THR A 23 -7.11 -0.98 46.26
C THR A 23 -5.73 -0.60 46.80
N ALA A 24 -4.91 0.11 46.02
CA ALA A 24 -3.61 0.58 46.46
C ALA A 24 -3.71 1.59 47.61
N ILE A 25 -4.65 2.54 47.52
CA ILE A 25 -4.88 3.56 48.54
C ILE A 25 -5.42 2.93 49.84
N LEU A 26 -6.46 2.10 49.76
CA LEU A 26 -7.03 1.43 50.92
C LEU A 26 -6.03 0.46 51.55
N GLY A 27 -5.28 -0.28 50.73
CA GLY A 27 -4.20 -1.13 51.21
C GLY A 27 -3.11 -0.34 51.94
N THR A 28 -2.75 0.84 51.45
CA THR A 28 -1.83 1.76 52.13
C THR A 28 -2.35 2.21 53.49
N ILE A 29 -3.60 2.66 53.55
CA ILE A 29 -4.24 3.11 54.79
C ILE A 29 -4.27 1.96 55.81
N PHE A 30 -4.72 0.77 55.38
CA PHE A 30 -4.76 -0.42 56.22
C PHE A 30 -3.36 -0.79 56.74
N SER A 31 -2.37 -0.84 55.86
CA SER A 31 -0.98 -1.17 56.19
C SER A 31 -0.37 -0.18 57.19
N LEU A 32 -0.56 1.14 56.99
CA LEU A 32 -0.02 2.15 57.89
C LEU A 32 -0.66 2.10 59.28
N ILE A 33 -1.98 1.87 59.36
CA ILE A 33 -2.70 1.74 60.66
C ILE A 33 -2.24 0.50 61.44
N HIS A 34 -1.93 -0.60 60.76
CA HIS A 34 -1.51 -1.85 61.39
C HIS A 34 0.03 -1.98 61.54
N GLY A 35 0.80 -0.95 61.18
CA GLY A 35 2.26 -0.96 61.29
C GLY A 35 2.99 -1.85 60.28
N ILE A 36 2.37 -2.19 59.14
CA ILE A 36 2.94 -3.01 58.07
C ILE A 36 3.58 -2.09 57.03
N PHE A 37 4.91 -1.93 57.06
CA PHE A 37 5.58 -0.95 56.19
C PHE A 37 6.22 -1.51 54.92
N ALA A 38 6.26 -2.83 54.76
CA ALA A 38 7.09 -3.46 53.72
C ALA A 38 6.43 -3.58 52.33
N VAL A 39 5.09 -3.62 52.24
CA VAL A 39 4.42 -4.16 51.05
C VAL A 39 3.52 -3.15 50.32
N PHE A 40 3.01 -2.13 50.99
CA PHE A 40 1.95 -1.27 50.43
C PHE A 40 2.40 -0.46 49.20
N SER A 41 3.68 -0.10 49.09
CA SER A 41 4.25 0.59 47.93
C SER A 41 4.09 -0.23 46.64
N PHE A 42 4.21 -1.57 46.71
CA PHE A 42 4.06 -2.44 45.53
C PHE A 42 2.64 -2.41 44.95
N LEU A 43 1.63 -2.07 45.75
CA LEU A 43 0.25 -1.99 45.27
C LEU A 43 0.04 -0.90 44.22
N TYR A 44 0.89 0.13 44.19
CA TYR A 44 0.83 1.21 43.21
C TYR A 44 1.38 0.82 41.83
N ILE A 45 2.13 -0.28 41.74
CA ILE A 45 2.64 -0.76 40.44
C ILE A 45 1.47 -1.14 39.53
N LEU A 46 0.42 -1.76 40.07
CA LEU A 46 -0.74 -2.20 39.28
C LEU A 46 -1.47 -1.04 38.59
N PRO A 47 -1.95 0.02 39.28
CA PRO A 47 -2.59 1.15 38.61
C PRO A 47 -1.64 1.89 37.65
N ILE A 48 -0.34 1.98 37.95
CA ILE A 48 0.65 2.58 37.03
C ILE A 48 0.73 1.78 35.73
N ILE A 49 0.90 0.45 35.81
CA ILE A 49 0.95 -0.42 34.62
C ILE A 49 -0.36 -0.33 33.82
N CYS A 50 -1.52 -0.34 34.49
CA CYS A 50 -2.81 -0.21 33.81
C CYS A 50 -2.91 1.09 33.01
N VAL A 51 -2.50 2.24 33.58
CA VAL A 51 -2.56 3.51 32.86
C VAL A 51 -1.50 3.60 31.77
N VAL A 52 -0.28 3.07 31.98
CA VAL A 52 0.73 2.97 30.91
C VAL A 52 0.18 2.17 29.72
N TYR A 53 -0.50 1.06 29.98
CA TYR A 53 -1.05 0.20 28.93
C TYR A 53 -2.24 0.84 28.20
N PHE A 54 -3.22 1.38 28.94
CA PHE A 54 -4.45 1.93 28.33
C PHE A 54 -4.29 3.36 27.81
N TYR A 55 -3.47 4.18 28.46
CA TYR A 55 -3.36 5.62 28.22
C TYR A 55 -1.89 6.11 28.36
N PRO A 56 -0.94 5.59 27.56
CA PRO A 56 0.49 5.88 27.74
C PRO A 56 0.82 7.38 27.71
N LYS A 57 0.13 8.15 26.86
CA LYS A 57 0.30 9.62 26.76
C LYS A 57 -0.07 10.39 28.05
N LYS A 58 -0.95 9.84 28.89
CA LYS A 58 -1.40 10.45 30.15
C LYS A 58 -0.81 9.78 31.39
N ALA A 59 -0.07 8.68 31.22
CA ALA A 59 0.43 7.85 32.31
C ALA A 59 1.35 8.60 33.27
N VAL A 60 2.27 9.42 32.77
CA VAL A 60 3.21 10.17 33.64
C VAL A 60 2.48 11.14 34.56
N LEU A 61 1.50 11.89 34.05
CA LEU A 61 0.71 12.83 34.85
C LEU A 61 -0.13 12.10 35.90
N PHE A 62 -0.74 10.97 35.53
CA PHE A 62 -1.49 10.13 36.46
C PHE A 62 -0.59 9.56 37.56
N THR A 63 0.59 9.03 37.19
CA THR A 63 1.56 8.50 38.15
C THR A 63 2.04 9.58 39.10
N LEU A 64 2.26 10.81 38.63
CA LEU A 64 2.59 11.93 39.50
C LEU A 64 1.50 12.17 40.54
N LEU A 65 0.23 12.23 40.12
CA LEU A 65 -0.90 12.48 41.02
C LEU A 65 -1.06 11.36 42.07
N ILE A 66 -1.03 10.10 41.64
CA ILE A 66 -1.19 8.97 42.58
C ILE A 66 0.02 8.84 43.51
N SER A 67 1.22 9.22 43.06
CA SER A 67 2.43 9.20 43.90
C SER A 67 2.45 10.34 44.91
N ILE A 68 1.85 11.50 44.60
CA ILE A 68 1.60 12.57 45.57
C ILE A 68 0.64 12.10 46.67
N ILE A 69 -0.45 11.41 46.29
CA ILE A 69 -1.39 10.81 47.26
C ILE A 69 -0.66 9.79 48.15
N TYR A 70 0.15 8.92 47.57
CA TYR A 70 0.97 7.95 48.28
C TYR A 70 1.87 8.59 49.35
N ILE A 71 2.70 9.57 48.95
CA ILE A 71 3.57 10.29 49.91
C ILE A 71 2.73 11.00 50.97
N GLY A 72 1.63 11.65 50.58
CA GLY A 72 0.74 12.35 51.50
C GLY A 72 0.18 11.42 52.58
N LEU A 73 -0.26 10.21 52.20
CA LEU A 73 -0.73 9.20 53.14
C LEU A 73 0.38 8.74 54.09
N VAL A 74 1.59 8.49 53.57
CA VAL A 74 2.74 8.13 54.41
C VAL A 74 3.10 9.25 55.38
N TYR A 75 3.05 10.51 54.96
CA TYR A 75 3.37 11.64 55.81
C TYR A 75 2.35 11.81 56.96
N ILE A 76 1.05 11.67 56.65
CA ILE A 76 -0.04 11.86 57.61
C ILE A 76 -0.15 10.68 58.59
N LEU A 77 -0.07 9.44 58.09
CA LEU A 77 -0.34 8.22 58.88
C LEU A 77 0.94 7.52 59.35
N GLY A 78 2.09 7.81 58.76
CA GLY A 78 3.38 7.15 59.04
C GLY A 78 4.10 7.62 60.32
N SER A 79 3.39 8.30 61.22
CA SER A 79 3.88 8.73 62.54
C SER A 79 5.20 9.53 62.49
N PHE A 80 5.43 10.29 61.41
CA PHE A 80 6.65 11.07 61.16
C PHE A 80 7.95 10.26 61.24
N ASN A 81 7.90 8.96 60.96
CA ASN A 81 9.12 8.14 60.96
C ASN A 81 10.04 8.56 59.79
N PRO A 82 11.26 9.08 60.06
CA PRO A 82 12.12 9.62 59.02
C PRO A 82 12.61 8.54 58.03
N ILE A 83 12.78 7.30 58.49
CA ILE A 83 13.19 6.17 57.64
C ILE A 83 12.07 5.83 56.66
N LEU A 84 10.83 5.77 57.14
CA LEU A 84 9.67 5.48 56.30
C LEU A 84 9.45 6.55 55.22
N ILE A 85 9.63 7.83 55.56
CA ILE A 85 9.54 8.96 54.63
C ILE A 85 10.66 8.88 53.58
N ALA A 86 11.89 8.56 53.99
CA ALA A 86 13.02 8.39 53.07
C ALA A 86 12.78 7.24 52.07
N VAL A 87 12.35 6.08 52.56
CA VAL A 87 12.00 4.91 51.73
C VAL A 87 10.84 5.24 50.78
N SER A 88 9.84 5.99 51.26
CA SER A 88 8.70 6.38 50.43
C SER A 88 9.05 7.41 49.36
N THR A 89 10.01 8.30 49.65
CA THR A 89 10.58 9.21 48.65
C THR A 89 11.32 8.43 47.56
N ALA A 90 12.07 7.38 47.93
CA ALA A 90 12.70 6.51 46.95
C ALA A 90 11.65 5.80 46.07
N TRP A 91 10.58 5.28 46.66
CA TRP A 91 9.47 4.67 45.90
C TRP A 91 8.78 5.65 44.95
N PHE A 92 8.56 6.89 45.36
CA PHE A 92 8.04 7.94 44.48
C PHE A 92 8.92 8.15 43.25
N ALA A 93 10.24 8.23 43.43
CA ALA A 93 11.19 8.33 42.33
C ALA A 93 11.14 7.07 41.43
N ILE A 94 11.02 5.88 42.02
CA ILE A 94 10.86 4.62 41.27
C ILE A 94 9.57 4.61 40.44
N PHE A 95 8.45 5.05 41.00
CA PHE A 95 7.18 5.12 40.27
C PHE A 95 7.26 6.05 39.07
N LEU A 96 7.84 7.24 39.26
CA LEU A 96 8.02 8.20 38.16
C LEU A 96 8.97 7.67 37.09
N THR A 97 10.12 7.12 37.46
CA THR A 97 11.08 6.58 36.48
C THR A 97 10.47 5.40 35.71
N LEU A 98 9.82 4.46 36.40
CA LEU A 98 9.09 3.35 35.78
C LEU A 98 8.02 3.86 34.82
N SER A 99 7.20 4.83 35.23
CA SER A 99 6.12 5.36 34.39
C SER A 99 6.66 6.11 33.17
N VAL A 100 7.75 6.87 33.30
CA VAL A 100 8.37 7.60 32.18
C VAL A 100 8.94 6.61 31.16
N VAL A 101 9.74 5.65 31.62
CA VAL A 101 10.38 4.65 30.73
C VAL A 101 9.31 3.80 30.05
N ALA A 102 8.35 3.26 30.80
CA ALA A 102 7.31 2.41 30.26
C ALA A 102 6.36 3.19 29.32
N SER A 103 6.02 4.44 29.64
CA SER A 103 5.24 5.32 28.75
C SER A 103 6.00 5.65 27.46
N SER A 104 7.29 5.97 27.55
CA SER A 104 8.13 6.25 26.38
C SER A 104 8.19 5.05 25.44
N TYR A 105 8.40 3.85 25.99
CA TYR A 105 8.42 2.61 25.20
C TYR A 105 7.06 2.31 24.57
N ALA A 106 5.98 2.42 25.35
CA ALA A 106 4.62 2.19 24.85
C ALA A 106 4.24 3.19 23.74
N ASN A 107 4.57 4.47 23.89
CA ASN A 107 4.33 5.49 22.87
C ASN A 107 5.18 5.23 21.61
N GLY A 108 6.47 4.90 21.76
CA GLY A 108 7.34 4.57 20.63
C GLY A 108 6.80 3.41 19.78
N LEU A 109 6.34 2.34 20.43
CA LEU A 109 5.70 1.22 19.73
C LEU A 109 4.41 1.60 19.00
N LEU A 110 3.59 2.47 19.60
CA LEU A 110 2.35 2.94 18.97
C LEU A 110 2.63 3.84 17.77
N GLU A 111 3.63 4.71 17.87
CA GLU A 111 4.07 5.59 16.77
C GLU A 111 4.68 4.79 15.62
N GLU A 112 5.51 3.78 15.91
CA GLU A 112 6.08 2.91 14.88
C GLU A 112 4.98 2.13 14.13
N LYS A 113 4.04 1.53 14.87
CA LYS A 113 2.88 0.85 14.27
C LYS A 113 2.05 1.79 13.40
N ALA A 114 1.79 3.01 13.88
CA ALA A 114 1.06 4.02 13.13
C ALA A 114 1.81 4.44 11.85
N ARG A 115 3.13 4.64 11.94
CA ARG A 115 3.99 4.97 10.80
C ARG A 115 3.95 3.88 9.74
N ILE A 116 4.13 2.62 10.13
CA ILE A 116 4.07 1.47 9.19
C ILE A 116 2.71 1.43 8.51
N ARG A 117 1.62 1.57 9.28
CA ARG A 117 0.27 1.62 8.70
C ARG A 117 0.11 2.76 7.71
N GLN A 118 0.55 3.97 8.04
CA GLN A 118 0.45 5.12 7.13
C GLN A 118 1.25 4.93 5.84
N ILE A 119 2.45 4.33 5.93
CA ILE A 119 3.24 3.99 4.74
C ILE A 119 2.45 3.01 3.87
N MET A 120 1.90 1.94 4.45
CA MET A 120 1.12 0.95 3.70
C MET A 120 -0.18 1.49 3.10
N GLU A 121 -0.83 2.45 3.74
CA GLU A 121 -2.09 3.05 3.26
C GLU A 121 -1.86 4.08 2.15
N ASN A 122 -0.71 4.76 2.14
CA ASN A 122 -0.38 5.80 1.15
C ASN A 122 0.43 5.27 -0.05
N THR A 123 0.73 3.97 -0.13
CA THR A 123 1.33 3.40 -1.34
C THR A 123 0.35 3.45 -2.51
N LEU A 124 0.86 3.76 -3.70
CA LEU A 124 0.09 3.67 -4.94
C LEU A 124 -0.28 2.23 -5.31
N GLU A 125 0.50 1.27 -4.78
CA GLU A 125 0.28 -0.16 -4.93
C GLU A 125 -0.75 -0.67 -3.92
N GLY A 126 -1.50 -1.68 -4.33
CA GLY A 126 -2.32 -2.47 -3.43
C GLY A 126 -1.46 -3.42 -2.63
N ILE A 127 -1.80 -3.68 -1.37
CA ILE A 127 -1.06 -4.62 -0.53
C ILE A 127 -2.04 -5.60 0.11
N PHE A 128 -1.71 -6.90 0.01
CA PHE A 128 -2.31 -7.96 0.79
C PHE A 128 -1.32 -8.54 1.78
N CYS A 129 -1.79 -8.83 2.99
CA CYS A 129 -1.09 -9.68 3.95
C CYS A 129 -1.92 -10.96 4.11
N LEU A 130 -1.33 -12.10 3.76
CA LEU A 130 -1.95 -13.41 3.74
C LEU A 130 -1.34 -14.31 4.82
N ASP A 131 -2.17 -15.18 5.38
CA ASP A 131 -1.70 -16.33 6.14
C ASP A 131 -1.27 -17.43 5.18
N PRO A 132 0.00 -17.87 5.18
CA PRO A 132 0.50 -18.86 4.22
C PRO A 132 -0.10 -20.27 4.41
N GLY A 133 -0.63 -20.60 5.59
CA GLY A 133 -1.22 -21.92 5.85
C GLY A 133 -2.70 -22.00 5.46
N THR A 134 -3.45 -20.91 5.65
CA THR A 134 -4.90 -20.88 5.40
C THR A 134 -5.31 -20.08 4.17
N LEU A 135 -4.38 -19.32 3.58
CA LEU A 135 -4.60 -18.41 2.44
C LEU A 135 -5.69 -17.35 2.69
N ARG A 136 -5.90 -17.03 3.97
CA ARG A 136 -6.83 -15.98 4.37
C ARG A 136 -6.13 -14.64 4.44
N ILE A 137 -6.85 -13.60 4.04
CA ILE A 137 -6.40 -12.22 4.10
C ILE A 137 -6.38 -11.77 5.57
N ARG A 138 -5.19 -11.57 6.13
CA ARG A 138 -5.02 -10.99 7.47
C ARG A 138 -5.09 -9.46 7.46
N GLY A 139 -4.68 -8.85 6.35
CA GLY A 139 -4.70 -7.41 6.18
C GLY A 139 -4.71 -7.03 4.70
N VAL A 140 -5.28 -5.87 4.41
CA VAL A 140 -5.32 -5.27 3.07
C VAL A 140 -5.25 -3.76 3.23
N ASN A 141 -4.57 -3.06 2.33
CA ASN A 141 -4.55 -1.59 2.36
C ASN A 141 -5.79 -1.01 1.65
N GLN A 142 -6.07 0.27 1.92
CA GLN A 142 -7.22 0.97 1.35
C GLN A 142 -7.19 1.00 -0.18
N LYS A 143 -6.02 1.14 -0.79
CA LYS A 143 -5.87 1.20 -2.25
C LYS A 143 -6.35 -0.08 -2.93
N CYS A 144 -5.93 -1.24 -2.41
CA CYS A 144 -6.35 -2.53 -2.95
C CYS A 144 -7.86 -2.77 -2.78
N ALA A 145 -8.39 -2.41 -1.61
CA ALA A 145 -9.83 -2.51 -1.34
C ALA A 145 -10.67 -1.65 -2.29
N GLN A 146 -10.21 -0.42 -2.59
CA GLN A 146 -10.82 0.48 -3.57
C GLN A 146 -10.83 -0.13 -4.97
N TRP A 147 -9.70 -0.66 -5.44
CA TRP A 147 -9.64 -1.30 -6.76
C TRP A 147 -10.56 -2.51 -6.88
N LEU A 148 -10.77 -3.25 -5.80
CA LEU A 148 -11.64 -4.43 -5.81
C LEU A 148 -13.11 -4.11 -5.51
N GLY A 149 -13.42 -2.90 -5.03
CA GLY A 149 -14.77 -2.47 -4.68
C GLY A 149 -15.31 -3.11 -3.40
N TYR A 150 -14.43 -3.59 -2.52
CA TYR A 150 -14.80 -4.15 -1.21
C TYR A 150 -14.43 -3.18 -0.09
N SER A 151 -15.11 -3.28 1.05
CA SER A 151 -14.64 -2.65 2.28
C SER A 151 -13.52 -3.47 2.94
N LEU A 152 -12.66 -2.81 3.73
CA LEU A 152 -11.55 -3.48 4.44
C LEU A 152 -12.04 -4.66 5.31
N GLY A 153 -13.17 -4.47 6.01
CA GLY A 153 -13.75 -5.50 6.88
C GLY A 153 -14.36 -6.69 6.14
N GLU A 154 -14.79 -6.49 4.89
CA GLU A 154 -15.29 -7.59 4.04
C GLU A 154 -14.15 -8.47 3.51
N LEU A 155 -12.97 -7.89 3.27
CA LEU A 155 -11.80 -8.64 2.79
C LEU A 155 -11.04 -9.30 3.93
N GLN A 156 -11.12 -8.77 5.15
CA GLN A 156 -10.38 -9.31 6.27
C GLN A 156 -10.95 -10.66 6.73
N GLY A 157 -10.12 -11.69 6.72
CA GLY A 157 -10.48 -13.06 7.10
C GLY A 157 -11.08 -13.90 5.97
N THR A 158 -11.38 -13.30 4.81
CA THR A 158 -11.83 -14.06 3.64
C THR A 158 -10.65 -14.76 2.96
N PRO A 159 -10.89 -15.91 2.32
CA PRO A 159 -9.90 -16.52 1.43
C PRO A 159 -9.52 -15.55 0.32
N VAL A 160 -8.24 -15.48 -0.03
CA VAL A 160 -7.80 -14.64 -1.17
C VAL A 160 -8.38 -15.13 -2.51
N THR A 161 -8.81 -16.39 -2.60
CA THR A 161 -9.49 -16.93 -3.79
C THR A 161 -10.75 -16.16 -4.17
N THR A 162 -11.42 -15.49 -3.22
CA THR A 162 -12.64 -14.71 -3.49
C THR A 162 -12.41 -13.59 -4.49
N VAL A 163 -11.20 -13.03 -4.54
CA VAL A 163 -10.86 -11.94 -5.46
C VAL A 163 -10.20 -12.43 -6.74
N TRP A 164 -9.91 -13.73 -6.87
CA TRP A 164 -9.31 -14.29 -8.08
C TRP A 164 -10.38 -14.71 -9.09
N THR A 165 -10.09 -14.47 -10.36
CA THR A 165 -10.99 -14.88 -11.46
C THR A 165 -10.72 -16.31 -11.92
N ASP A 166 -9.45 -16.74 -11.88
CA ASP A 166 -8.96 -18.04 -12.36
C ASP A 166 -8.36 -18.85 -11.20
N THR A 167 -9.01 -19.96 -10.88
CA THR A 167 -8.59 -20.89 -9.82
C THR A 167 -7.27 -21.59 -10.15
N ALA A 168 -6.95 -21.81 -11.43
CA ALA A 168 -5.72 -22.46 -11.85
C ALA A 168 -4.51 -21.52 -11.77
N ALA A 169 -4.67 -20.24 -12.12
CA ALA A 169 -3.64 -19.23 -11.88
C ALA A 169 -3.37 -19.06 -10.38
N HIS A 170 -4.42 -19.11 -9.55
CA HIS A 170 -4.29 -19.06 -8.09
C HIS A 170 -3.42 -20.21 -7.56
N GLN A 171 -3.71 -21.44 -8.01
CA GLN A 171 -2.95 -22.62 -7.63
C GLN A 171 -1.45 -22.47 -7.97
N ARG A 172 -1.15 -22.06 -9.22
CA ARG A 172 0.23 -21.85 -9.69
C ARG A 172 0.99 -20.82 -8.87
N PHE A 173 0.35 -19.69 -8.55
CA PHE A 173 0.95 -18.68 -7.69
C PHE A 173 1.35 -19.27 -6.33
N PHE A 174 0.48 -20.05 -5.71
CA PHE A 174 0.77 -20.66 -4.40
C PHE A 174 1.81 -21.76 -4.44
N ASP A 175 1.80 -22.60 -5.47
CA ASP A 175 2.83 -23.63 -5.66
C ASP A 175 4.21 -22.99 -5.83
N GLU A 176 4.30 -21.90 -6.61
CA GLU A 176 5.55 -21.19 -6.85
C GLU A 176 6.05 -20.46 -5.58
N VAL A 177 5.17 -19.79 -4.85
CA VAL A 177 5.48 -19.15 -3.57
C VAL A 177 5.97 -20.18 -2.54
N THR A 178 5.31 -21.34 -2.46
CA THR A 178 5.67 -22.43 -1.53
C THR A 178 6.99 -23.11 -1.92
N SER A 179 7.29 -23.17 -3.22
CA SER A 179 8.56 -23.71 -3.75
C SER A 179 9.79 -22.82 -3.49
N GLY A 180 9.62 -21.66 -2.85
CA GLY A 180 10.72 -20.76 -2.50
C GLY A 180 11.13 -19.78 -3.59
N LYS A 181 10.33 -19.61 -4.65
CA LYS A 181 10.54 -18.60 -5.70
C LYS A 181 9.79 -17.28 -5.41
N ALA A 182 9.55 -16.99 -4.14
CA ALA A 182 8.95 -15.72 -3.72
C ALA A 182 9.85 -14.55 -4.18
N GLY A 183 9.28 -13.62 -4.95
CA GLY A 183 9.99 -12.47 -5.52
C GLY A 183 9.88 -12.35 -7.05
N ILE A 184 9.39 -13.37 -7.75
CA ILE A 184 9.01 -13.26 -9.17
C ILE A 184 7.64 -12.59 -9.26
N ALA A 185 7.46 -11.66 -10.20
CA ALA A 185 6.19 -11.00 -10.45
C ALA A 185 5.24 -11.95 -11.22
N PHE A 186 3.97 -12.02 -10.81
CA PHE A 186 2.95 -12.89 -11.41
C PHE A 186 1.81 -12.08 -12.00
N ASP A 187 1.46 -12.37 -13.25
CA ASP A 187 0.23 -11.86 -13.86
C ASP A 187 -1.00 -12.58 -13.28
N ALA A 188 -1.94 -11.81 -12.76
CA ALA A 188 -3.22 -12.31 -12.27
C ALA A 188 -4.39 -11.45 -12.72
N LEU A 189 -5.57 -12.09 -12.75
CA LEU A 189 -6.84 -11.43 -13.02
C LEU A 189 -7.63 -11.42 -11.72
N PHE A 190 -7.92 -10.23 -11.21
CA PHE A 190 -8.78 -10.06 -10.06
C PHE A 190 -10.19 -9.68 -10.46
N ARG A 191 -11.16 -10.24 -9.74
CA ARG A 191 -12.58 -9.95 -9.87
C ARG A 191 -12.97 -8.94 -8.81
N GLN A 192 -13.53 -7.83 -9.26
CA GLN A 192 -14.15 -6.82 -8.40
C GLN A 192 -15.51 -7.30 -7.88
N LYS A 193 -15.98 -6.69 -6.80
CA LYS A 193 -17.31 -6.96 -6.23
C LYS A 193 -18.46 -6.70 -7.21
N SER A 194 -18.30 -5.71 -8.09
CA SER A 194 -19.27 -5.37 -9.16
C SER A 194 -19.32 -6.42 -10.28
N GLY A 195 -18.38 -7.37 -10.31
CA GLY A 195 -18.19 -8.32 -11.39
C GLY A 195 -17.17 -7.90 -12.45
N GLY A 196 -16.65 -6.66 -12.39
CA GLY A 196 -15.56 -6.19 -13.25
C GLY A 196 -14.27 -6.99 -13.04
N VAL A 197 -13.40 -7.01 -14.05
CA VAL A 197 -12.10 -7.70 -13.97
C VAL A 197 -10.99 -6.68 -14.13
N ILE A 198 -10.03 -6.71 -13.20
CA ILE A 198 -8.81 -5.90 -13.25
C ILE A 198 -7.61 -6.82 -13.47
N ARG A 199 -6.67 -6.35 -14.30
CA ARG A 199 -5.38 -7.01 -14.51
C ARG A 199 -4.39 -6.50 -13.48
N VAL A 200 -3.77 -7.41 -12.75
CA VAL A 200 -2.81 -7.07 -11.71
C VAL A 200 -1.53 -7.88 -11.84
N ILE A 201 -0.43 -7.26 -11.43
CA ILE A 201 0.84 -7.94 -11.23
C ILE A 201 1.04 -8.12 -9.72
N LEU A 202 1.33 -9.36 -9.30
CA LEU A 202 1.53 -9.74 -7.91
C LEU A 202 2.99 -10.03 -7.63
N SER A 203 3.53 -9.38 -6.61
CA SER A 203 4.89 -9.59 -6.13
C SER A 203 4.86 -10.11 -4.68
N PRO A 204 5.00 -11.43 -4.47
CA PRO A 204 4.97 -12.02 -3.13
C PRO A 204 6.31 -11.91 -2.41
N LEU A 205 6.26 -11.61 -1.11
CA LEU A 205 7.39 -11.50 -0.21
C LEU A 205 7.06 -12.15 1.15
N TYR A 206 7.90 -13.08 1.60
CA TYR A 206 7.79 -13.62 2.95
C TYR A 206 8.36 -12.62 3.96
N VAL A 207 7.49 -12.05 4.79
CA VAL A 207 7.90 -11.13 5.88
C VAL A 207 8.31 -11.93 7.11
N THR A 208 7.56 -12.98 7.43
CA THR A 208 7.88 -13.95 8.48
C THR A 208 7.35 -15.33 8.10
N ARG A 209 7.70 -16.40 8.83
CA ARG A 209 7.16 -17.76 8.58
C ARG A 209 5.63 -17.85 8.63
N GLY A 210 4.95 -16.90 9.28
CA GLY A 210 3.50 -16.85 9.40
C GLY A 210 2.82 -15.75 8.59
N MET A 211 3.54 -15.02 7.74
CA MET A 211 2.98 -13.87 7.01
C MET A 211 3.61 -13.72 5.63
N LEU A 212 2.76 -13.84 4.61
CA LEU A 212 3.08 -13.56 3.22
C LEU A 212 2.52 -12.19 2.85
N LEU A 213 3.36 -11.26 2.41
CA LEU A 213 2.94 -9.97 1.90
C LEU A 213 2.95 -10.03 0.37
N CYS A 214 1.89 -9.56 -0.27
CA CYS A 214 1.81 -9.46 -1.72
C CYS A 214 1.58 -8.01 -2.10
N SER A 215 2.53 -7.41 -2.82
CA SER A 215 2.26 -6.17 -3.54
C SER A 215 1.42 -6.47 -4.80
N VAL A 216 0.49 -5.58 -5.10
CA VAL A 216 -0.46 -5.65 -6.20
C VAL A 216 -0.34 -4.36 -7.00
N VAL A 217 0.06 -4.47 -8.26
CA VAL A 217 0.09 -3.34 -9.19
C VAL A 217 -1.04 -3.52 -10.19
N ASN A 218 -1.97 -2.57 -10.27
CA ASN A 218 -2.99 -2.57 -11.32
C ASN A 218 -2.37 -2.09 -12.64
N VAL A 219 -2.41 -2.95 -13.66
CA VAL A 219 -1.83 -2.68 -14.99
C VAL A 219 -2.89 -2.61 -16.09
N THR A 220 -4.17 -2.47 -15.71
CA THR A 220 -5.30 -2.40 -16.65
C THR A 220 -5.14 -1.22 -17.60
N ASP A 221 -4.86 -0.02 -17.07
CA ASP A 221 -4.79 1.20 -17.87
C ASP A 221 -3.51 1.27 -18.74
N ILE A 222 -2.40 0.75 -18.22
CA ILE A 222 -1.10 0.77 -18.91
C ILE A 222 -1.16 -0.02 -20.21
N ARG A 223 -1.81 -1.19 -20.21
CA ARG A 223 -1.89 -2.03 -21.41
C ARG A 223 -2.94 -1.58 -22.41
N VAL A 224 -3.99 -0.87 -21.98
CA VAL A 224 -4.94 -0.25 -22.92
C VAL A 224 -4.24 0.83 -23.73
N ALA A 225 -3.42 1.67 -23.07
CA ALA A 225 -2.61 2.67 -23.75
C ALA A 225 -1.56 2.05 -24.68
N ASP A 226 -0.88 0.98 -24.25
CA ASP A 226 0.13 0.29 -25.06
C ASP A 226 -0.49 -0.36 -26.32
N GLU A 227 -1.68 -0.95 -26.19
CA GLU A 227 -2.42 -1.52 -27.32
C GLU A 227 -2.93 -0.44 -28.29
N GLU A 228 -3.42 0.69 -27.78
CA GLU A 228 -3.85 1.83 -28.60
C GLU A 228 -2.67 2.46 -29.38
N ILE A 229 -1.51 2.59 -28.73
CA ILE A 229 -0.26 3.02 -29.39
C ILE A 229 0.13 2.01 -30.48
N ARG A 230 0.06 0.71 -30.19
CA ARG A 230 0.40 -0.35 -31.16
C ARG A 230 -0.51 -0.30 -32.39
N GLN A 231 -1.82 -0.17 -32.19
CA GLN A 231 -2.80 -0.04 -33.28
C GLN A 231 -2.56 1.22 -34.10
N THR A 232 -2.26 2.35 -33.44
CA THR A 232 -1.97 3.62 -34.13
C THR A 232 -0.69 3.51 -34.98
N LEU A 233 0.33 2.82 -34.48
CA LEU A 233 1.56 2.57 -35.24
C LEU A 233 1.30 1.69 -36.47
N GLU A 234 0.54 0.60 -36.32
CA GLU A 234 0.19 -0.29 -37.44
C GLU A 234 -0.61 0.45 -38.53
N ASP A 235 -1.58 1.29 -38.14
CA ASP A 235 -2.35 2.10 -39.07
C ASP A 235 -1.51 3.18 -39.76
N LEU A 236 -0.60 3.83 -39.02
CA LEU A 236 0.31 4.82 -39.58
C LEU A 236 1.26 4.18 -40.60
N GLU A 237 1.83 3.02 -40.29
CA GLU A 237 2.66 2.27 -41.24
C GLU A 237 1.89 1.90 -42.51
N ARG A 238 0.63 1.46 -42.37
CA ARG A 238 -0.22 1.15 -43.52
C ARG A 238 -0.44 2.38 -44.40
N GLN A 239 -0.79 3.53 -43.80
CA GLN A 239 -0.97 4.78 -44.55
C GLN A 239 0.32 5.24 -45.23
N VAL A 240 1.48 5.11 -44.56
CA VAL A 240 2.79 5.44 -45.15
C VAL A 240 3.07 4.55 -46.36
N ARG A 241 2.82 3.23 -46.26
CA ARG A 241 3.00 2.31 -47.39
C ARG A 241 2.08 2.65 -48.57
N GLU A 242 0.79 2.90 -48.32
CA GLU A 242 -0.17 3.28 -49.36
C GLU A 242 0.20 4.60 -50.06
N ARG A 243 0.55 5.63 -49.29
CA ARG A 243 1.00 6.93 -49.81
C ARG A 243 2.29 6.82 -50.62
N THR A 244 3.24 6.03 -50.13
CA THR A 244 4.53 5.83 -50.80
C THR A 244 4.32 5.12 -52.13
N ALA A 245 3.54 4.04 -52.17
CA ALA A 245 3.21 3.34 -53.41
C ALA A 245 2.47 4.25 -54.41
N HIS A 246 1.52 5.06 -53.93
CA HIS A 246 0.80 6.01 -54.79
C HIS A 246 1.73 7.11 -55.35
N LEU A 247 2.63 7.65 -54.53
CA LEU A 247 3.62 8.63 -54.96
C LEU A 247 4.61 8.03 -55.95
N GLU A 248 5.07 6.79 -55.74
CA GLU A 248 5.92 6.08 -56.68
C GLU A 248 5.24 5.92 -58.04
N GLN A 249 3.97 5.50 -58.04
CA GLN A 249 3.17 5.36 -59.25
C GLN A 249 3.02 6.70 -60.00
N ILE A 250 2.67 7.79 -59.31
CA ILE A 250 2.56 9.12 -59.93
C ILE A 250 3.92 9.59 -60.46
N ASN A 251 5.00 9.32 -59.72
CA ASN A 251 6.34 9.75 -60.12
C ASN A 251 6.83 8.98 -61.37
N GLU A 252 6.49 7.70 -61.49
CA GLU A 252 6.71 6.93 -62.73
C GLU A 252 5.90 7.50 -63.90
N GLU A 253 4.62 7.83 -63.67
CA GLU A 253 3.73 8.37 -64.69
C GLU A 253 4.23 9.73 -65.20
N LEU A 254 4.59 10.65 -64.29
CA LEU A 254 5.19 11.94 -64.62
C LEU A 254 6.54 11.79 -65.34
N ARG A 255 7.38 10.84 -64.92
CA ARG A 255 8.66 10.57 -65.62
C ARG A 255 8.41 10.10 -67.05
N ASN A 256 7.43 9.23 -67.25
CA ASN A 256 7.06 8.76 -68.58
C ASN A 256 6.55 9.92 -69.46
N GLU A 257 5.69 10.78 -68.93
CA GLU A 257 5.20 11.96 -69.67
C GLU A 257 6.33 12.94 -70.03
N ILE A 258 7.28 13.17 -69.11
CA ILE A 258 8.46 14.02 -69.37
C ILE A 258 9.33 13.42 -70.49
N ILE A 259 9.55 12.10 -70.47
CA ILE A 259 10.32 11.40 -71.51
C ILE A 259 9.60 11.53 -72.87
N GLU A 260 8.28 11.37 -72.90
CA GLU A 260 7.47 11.47 -74.10
C GLU A 260 7.47 12.89 -74.68
N ARG A 261 7.25 13.92 -73.85
CA ARG A 261 7.37 15.33 -74.28
C ARG A 261 8.74 15.67 -74.84
N ARG A 262 9.83 15.25 -74.18
CA ARG A 262 11.19 15.49 -74.70
C ARG A 262 11.42 14.82 -76.06
N ARG A 263 10.89 13.61 -76.28
CA ARG A 263 10.99 12.93 -77.58
C ARG A 263 10.21 13.67 -78.67
N LEU A 264 9.00 14.13 -78.36
CA LEU A 264 8.19 14.94 -79.27
C LEU A 264 8.88 16.25 -79.62
N GLU A 265 9.36 17.00 -78.63
CA GLU A 265 10.12 18.25 -78.83
C GLU A 265 11.36 18.02 -79.69
N HIS A 266 12.16 16.99 -79.40
CA HIS A 266 13.35 16.67 -80.20
C HIS A 266 12.99 16.27 -81.64
N SER A 267 11.88 15.57 -81.87
CA SER A 267 11.42 15.22 -83.23
C SER A 267 10.89 16.43 -84.02
N LEU A 268 10.24 17.38 -83.35
CA LEU A 268 9.74 18.62 -83.96
C LEU A 268 10.87 19.61 -84.26
N LEU A 269 11.89 19.69 -83.39
CA LEU A 269 13.08 20.50 -83.61
C LEU A 269 14.02 19.92 -84.68
N SER A 270 13.89 18.63 -85.02
CA SER A 270 14.69 17.96 -86.04
C SER A 270 13.98 17.75 -87.39
N GLY A 271 12.72 18.19 -87.55
CA GLY A 271 11.98 18.09 -88.81
C GLY A 271 11.23 19.36 -89.21
N ASP A 272 11.77 20.13 -90.18
CA ASP A 272 11.26 20.32 -91.57
C ASP A 272 11.99 21.51 -92.29
N PRO A 273 11.90 21.77 -93.63
CA PRO A 273 11.92 20.93 -94.85
C PRO A 273 12.99 21.39 -95.89
N THR A 274 13.66 20.46 -96.59
CA THR A 274 14.19 20.74 -97.95
C THR A 274 14.03 19.54 -98.87
N VAL A 275 12.81 19.29 -99.34
CA VAL A 275 12.60 18.54 -100.59
C VAL A 275 11.55 19.27 -101.43
N LYS A 276 12.02 20.05 -102.39
CA LYS A 276 11.20 20.44 -103.55
C LYS A 276 11.07 19.23 -104.47
N PRO A 277 9.87 18.94 -105.01
CA PRO A 277 9.74 17.98 -106.10
C PRO A 277 10.06 18.69 -107.42
N ASP A 278 10.84 18.05 -108.29
CA ASP A 278 10.64 18.30 -109.71
C ASP A 278 10.73 17.01 -110.51
N ARG A 279 9.70 16.82 -111.34
CA ARG A 279 9.54 15.71 -112.27
C ARG A 279 10.05 16.18 -113.62
N GLU A 280 10.95 15.42 -114.23
CA GLU A 280 11.04 15.26 -115.70
C GLU A 280 11.86 14.00 -115.97
N LYS A 281 11.28 12.95 -116.57
CA LYS A 281 11.42 12.58 -118.00
C LYS A 281 12.91 12.52 -118.40
N GLU A 282 13.48 11.45 -118.94
CA GLU A 282 12.99 10.56 -119.98
C GLU A 282 14.03 9.45 -120.24
N ARG A 283 13.55 8.29 -120.72
CA ARG A 283 14.17 7.36 -121.69
C ARG A 283 15.50 6.61 -121.37
N LYS A 284 15.29 5.30 -121.19
CA LYS A 284 16.06 4.11 -121.62
C LYS A 284 16.89 4.28 -122.93
N PRO A 285 17.81 3.33 -123.25
CA PRO A 285 18.00 1.99 -122.68
C PRO A 285 19.36 1.73 -122.02
#